data_AF-A0A947FK96-F1
#
_entry.id   AF-A0A947FK96-F1
#
_cell.length_a   1.000
_cell.length_b   1.000
_cell.length_c   1.000
_cell.angle_alpha   90.00
_cell.angle_beta   90.00
_cell.angle_gamma   90.00
#
_symmetry.space_group_name_H-M   'P 1'
#
loop_
_entity.id
_entity.type
_entity.pdbx_description
1 polymer ?
#
loop_
_entity_poly.entity_id
_entity_poly.type
_entity_poly.pdbx_seq_one_letter_code
_entity_poly.pdbx_strand_id
1 'polypeptide(L)'
;MSGIVIVGAGQAGATLAETLRSKGYEGPVTLIGAENDPPYERPPLSKAYLLGEMARERLYLRPEAIYAEKDISLRLGQPVTALDTAARTVTVGGEALGFDQLALTTGSVPNRL
;
A
#
# COMPACT_ATOMS: atom_id res chain seq x y z
N MET A 1 9.12 -16.03 -9.71
CA MET A 1 7.70 -15.67 -9.62
C MET A 1 7.60 -14.22 -9.24
N SER A 2 6.68 -13.50 -9.85
CA SER A 2 6.52 -12.05 -9.65
C SER A 2 5.63 -11.73 -8.43
N GLY A 3 4.92 -12.73 -7.89
CA GLY A 3 4.14 -12.63 -6.66
C GLY A 3 2.88 -11.77 -6.79
N ILE A 4 2.43 -11.23 -5.66
CA ILE A 4 1.24 -10.38 -5.59
C ILE A 4 1.66 -8.92 -5.48
N VAL A 5 1.14 -8.09 -6.39
CA VAL A 5 1.27 -6.63 -6.34
C VAL A 5 -0.04 -6.02 -5.86
N ILE A 6 0.05 -5.14 -4.86
CA ILE A 6 -1.09 -4.45 -4.25
C ILE A 6 -0.91 -2.95 -4.51
N VAL A 7 -1.84 -2.36 -5.25
CA VAL A 7 -1.81 -0.94 -5.63
C VAL A 7 -2.72 -0.14 -4.72
N GLY A 8 -2.11 0.66 -3.84
CA GLY A 8 -2.80 1.52 -2.87
C GLY A 8 -2.48 1.12 -1.43
N ALA A 9 -1.53 1.84 -0.83
CA ALA A 9 -1.05 1.66 0.56
C ALA A 9 -1.99 2.27 1.64
N GLY A 10 -3.31 2.17 1.44
CA GLY A 10 -4.31 2.52 2.47
C GLY A 10 -4.70 1.33 3.34
N GLN A 11 -5.76 1.50 4.14
CA GLN A 11 -6.32 0.46 5.02
C GLN A 11 -6.50 -0.89 4.31
N ALA A 12 -7.11 -0.87 3.12
CA ALA A 12 -7.41 -2.08 2.37
C ALA A 12 -6.14 -2.81 1.92
N GLY A 13 -5.17 -2.08 1.36
CA GLY A 13 -3.92 -2.66 0.87
C GLY A 13 -3.04 -3.22 2.00
N ALA A 14 -2.89 -2.47 3.10
CA ALA A 14 -2.15 -2.93 4.27
C ALA A 14 -2.79 -4.17 4.92
N THR A 15 -4.12 -4.16 5.06
CA THR A 15 -4.85 -5.31 5.62
C THR A 15 -4.70 -6.54 4.74
N LEU A 16 -4.78 -6.39 3.42
CA LEU A 16 -4.57 -7.49 2.47
C LEU A 16 -3.15 -8.06 2.58
N ALA A 17 -2.13 -7.21 2.57
CA ALA A 17 -0.73 -7.62 2.68
C ALA A 17 -0.46 -8.41 3.98
N GLU A 18 -0.95 -7.90 5.11
CA GLU A 18 -0.85 -8.60 6.39
C GLU A 18 -1.62 -9.93 6.41
N THR A 19 -2.81 -9.95 5.81
CA THR A 19 -3.65 -11.16 5.75
C THR A 19 -3.01 -12.24 4.89
N LEU A 20 -2.36 -11.88 3.78
CA LEU A 20 -1.60 -12.82 2.96
C LEU A 20 -0.53 -13.51 3.80
N ARG A 21 0.25 -12.75 4.57
CA ARG A 21 1.27 -13.30 5.46
C ARG A 21 0.68 -14.13 6.60
N SER A 22 -0.38 -13.65 7.26
CA SER A 22 -1.01 -14.40 8.35
C SER A 22 -1.67 -15.70 7.88
N LYS A 23 -2.05 -15.80 6.60
CA LYS A 23 -2.61 -17.01 5.98
C LYS A 23 -1.56 -17.92 5.34
N GLY A 24 -0.26 -17.64 5.52
CA GLY A 24 0.82 -18.49 5.04
C GLY A 24 1.14 -18.33 3.55
N TYR A 25 0.81 -17.21 2.93
CA TYR A 25 1.33 -16.92 1.60
C TYR A 25 2.83 -16.62 1.69
N GLU A 26 3.66 -17.42 1.03
CA GLU A 26 5.13 -17.32 1.09
C GLU A 26 5.72 -16.59 -0.14
N GLY A 27 4.93 -16.33 -1.17
CA GLY A 27 5.39 -15.64 -2.38
C GLY A 27 5.71 -14.15 -2.15
N PRO A 28 6.36 -13.48 -3.12
CA PRO A 28 6.63 -12.05 -3.03
C PRO A 28 5.34 -11.24 -2.87
N VAL A 29 5.34 -10.25 -1.97
CA VAL A 29 4.24 -9.30 -1.80
C VAL A 29 4.82 -7.90 -1.90
N THR A 30 4.33 -7.12 -2.87
CA THR A 30 4.70 -5.71 -3.03
C THR A 30 3.49 -4.83 -2.78
N LEU A 31 3.57 -3.93 -1.80
CA LEU A 31 2.56 -2.92 -1.51
C LEU A 31 3.03 -1.55 -2.00
N ILE A 32 2.31 -0.96 -2.95
CA ILE A 32 2.68 0.31 -3.58
C ILE A 32 1.77 1.43 -3.07
N GLY A 33 2.37 2.51 -2.61
CA GLY A 33 1.72 3.73 -2.13
C GLY A 33 2.17 4.96 -2.91
N ALA A 34 1.21 5.81 -3.30
CA ALA A 34 1.52 7.10 -3.92
C ALA A 34 2.03 8.14 -2.89
N GLU A 35 1.67 7.97 -1.61
CA GLU A 35 2.11 8.83 -0.50
C GLU A 35 3.49 8.36 0.01
N ASN A 36 4.28 9.28 0.58
CA ASN A 36 5.61 8.96 1.15
C ASN A 36 5.53 8.26 2.52
N ASP A 37 4.34 8.23 3.11
CA ASP A 37 4.10 7.70 4.45
C ASP A 37 3.74 6.21 4.42
N PRO A 38 4.15 5.43 5.44
CA PRO A 38 3.63 4.09 5.65
C PRO A 38 2.09 4.09 5.78
N PRO A 39 1.42 2.96 5.50
CA PRO A 39 -0.03 2.88 5.63
C PRO A 39 -0.54 3.36 6.99
N TYR A 40 -1.57 4.21 6.98
CA TYR A 40 -2.08 4.88 8.17
C TYR A 40 -3.61 4.97 8.22
N GLU A 41 -4.15 5.20 9.41
CA GLU A 41 -5.57 5.40 9.64
C GLU A 41 -6.03 6.77 9.15
N ARG A 42 -6.98 6.80 8.21
CA ARG A 42 -7.61 8.06 7.77
C ARG A 42 -8.62 8.65 8.77
N PRO A 43 -9.40 7.90 9.58
CA PRO A 43 -10.40 8.49 10.48
C PRO A 43 -9.87 9.50 11.51
N PRO A 44 -8.69 9.33 12.13
CA PRO A 44 -8.13 10.32 13.07
C PRO A 44 -7.75 11.65 12.41
N LEU A 45 -7.53 11.69 11.09
CA LEU A 45 -7.15 12.92 10.37
C LEU A 45 -8.19 14.04 10.42
N SER A 46 -9.43 13.72 10.78
CA SER A 46 -10.52 14.69 10.99
C SER A 46 -10.93 14.83 12.46
N LYS A 47 -10.17 14.19 13.37
CA LYS A 47 -10.47 14.08 14.81
C LYS A 47 -9.21 14.35 15.63
N ALA A 48 -8.81 13.41 16.50
CA ALA A 48 -7.70 13.56 17.44
C ALA A 48 -6.39 14.04 16.81
N TYR A 49 -6.06 13.61 15.58
CA TYR A 49 -4.84 14.10 14.91
C TYR A 49 -4.95 15.56 14.49
N LEU A 50 -6.11 15.95 13.93
CA LEU A 50 -6.39 17.34 13.58
C LEU A 50 -6.40 18.27 14.80
N LEU A 51 -6.83 17.75 15.96
CA LEU A 51 -6.85 18.46 17.23
C LEU A 51 -5.48 18.50 17.94
N GLY A 52 -4.45 17.83 17.40
CA GLY A 52 -3.12 17.76 18.01
C GLY A 52 -3.04 16.82 19.22
N GLU A 53 -4.06 16.01 19.46
CA GLU A 53 -4.17 15.08 20.59
C GLU A 53 -3.51 13.71 20.30
N MET A 54 -2.96 13.55 19.10
CA MET A 54 -2.37 12.31 18.62
C MET A 54 -1.05 12.58 17.89
N ALA A 55 0.00 11.87 18.29
CA ALA A 55 1.29 11.89 17.60
C ALA A 55 1.19 11.20 16.22
N ARG A 56 1.99 11.64 15.24
CA ARG A 56 1.97 11.13 13.86
C ARG A 56 2.21 9.62 13.80
N GLU A 57 3.09 9.11 14.64
CA GLU A 57 3.46 7.70 14.70
C GLU A 57 2.29 6.80 15.10
N ARG A 58 1.31 7.36 15.83
CA ARG A 58 0.08 6.66 16.21
C ARG A 58 -0.94 6.56 15.07
N LEU A 59 -0.75 7.29 13.97
CA LEU A 59 -1.58 7.14 12.76
C LEU A 59 -1.24 5.85 12.00
N TYR A 60 0.03 5.42 12.04
CA TYR A 60 0.47 4.29 11.23
C TYR A 60 -0.23 3.00 11.66
N LEU A 61 -0.74 2.26 10.68
CA LEU A 61 -1.33 0.94 10.91
C LEU A 61 -0.30 -0.02 11.47
N ARG A 62 0.92 0.08 10.95
CA ARG A 62 2.13 -0.52 11.50
C ARG A 62 3.31 0.42 11.30
N PRO A 63 4.30 0.40 12.20
CA PRO A 63 5.61 0.98 11.90
C PRO A 63 6.19 0.38 10.62
N GLU A 64 6.93 1.18 9.85
CA GLU A 64 7.50 0.77 8.55
C GLU A 64 8.34 -0.52 8.64
N ALA A 65 9.13 -0.66 9.70
CA ALA A 65 9.97 -1.83 9.95
C ALA A 65 9.20 -3.16 9.94
N ILE A 66 7.94 -3.16 10.39
CA ILE A 66 7.11 -4.36 10.47
C ILE A 66 6.79 -4.93 9.07
N TYR A 67 6.74 -4.08 8.04
CA TYR A 67 6.51 -4.57 6.67
C TYR A 67 7.71 -5.39 6.18
N ALA A 68 8.93 -4.91 6.42
CA ALA A 68 10.14 -5.64 6.08
C ALA A 68 10.27 -6.95 6.89
N GLU A 69 9.97 -6.92 8.19
CA GLU A 69 9.95 -8.13 9.05
C GLU A 69 8.95 -9.19 8.59
N LYS A 70 7.88 -8.77 7.90
CA LYS A 70 6.86 -9.67 7.33
C LYS A 70 7.12 -10.00 5.86
N ASP A 71 8.31 -9.70 5.33
CA ASP A 71 8.65 -9.89 3.91
C ASP A 71 7.69 -9.19 2.95
N ILE A 72 7.16 -8.02 3.33
CA ILE A 72 6.32 -7.17 2.48
C ILE A 72 7.19 -6.04 1.93
N SER A 73 7.40 -6.02 0.62
CA SER A 73 8.12 -4.94 -0.05
C SER A 73 7.22 -3.70 -0.12
N LEU A 74 7.58 -2.66 0.60
CA LEU A 74 6.85 -1.39 0.60
C LEU A 74 7.51 -0.43 -0.41
N ARG A 75 6.74 0.03 -1.40
CA ARG A 75 7.18 1.03 -2.39
C ARG A 75 6.32 2.28 -2.25
N LEU A 76 6.88 3.31 -1.62
CA LEU A 76 6.17 4.56 -1.30
C LEU A 76 6.60 5.71 -2.20
N GLY A 77 5.80 6.79 -2.20
CA GLY A 77 6.10 8.05 -2.88
C GLY A 77 5.96 8.02 -4.40
N GLN A 78 5.58 6.87 -4.98
CA GLN A 78 5.45 6.72 -6.43
C GLN A 78 4.11 6.04 -6.77
N PRO A 79 3.22 6.74 -7.48
CA PRO A 79 1.97 6.13 -7.92
C PRO A 79 2.22 5.11 -9.03
N VAL A 80 1.33 4.12 -9.11
CA VAL A 80 1.16 3.32 -10.34
C VAL A 80 0.50 4.20 -11.40
N THR A 81 1.09 4.29 -12.59
CA THR A 81 0.62 5.14 -13.68
C THR A 81 0.05 4.38 -14.88
N ALA A 82 0.35 3.09 -14.99
CA ALA A 82 -0.19 2.24 -16.05
C ALA A 82 -0.33 0.78 -15.58
N LEU A 83 -1.23 0.06 -16.24
CA LEU A 83 -1.46 -1.37 -16.08
C LEU A 83 -1.54 -2.00 -17.47
N ASP A 84 -0.67 -2.97 -17.73
CA ASP A 84 -0.75 -3.84 -18.89
C ASP A 84 -1.16 -5.25 -18.43
N THR A 85 -2.40 -5.65 -18.74
CA THR A 85 -2.95 -6.95 -18.35
C THR A 85 -2.48 -8.10 -19.24
N ALA A 86 -2.06 -7.81 -20.47
CA ALA A 86 -1.52 -8.81 -21.38
C ALA A 86 -0.10 -9.19 -20.97
N ALA A 87 0.74 -8.18 -20.69
CA ALA A 87 2.10 -8.39 -20.17
C ALA A 87 2.14 -8.70 -18.66
N ARG A 88 1.02 -8.51 -17.94
CA ARG A 88 0.91 -8.62 -16.48
C ARG A 88 1.92 -7.75 -15.74
N THR A 89 1.95 -6.47 -16.09
CA THR A 89 2.83 -5.47 -15.46
C THR A 89 2.06 -4.23 -15.02
N VAL A 90 2.58 -3.56 -13.98
CA VAL A 90 2.21 -2.19 -13.62
C VAL A 90 3.41 -1.27 -13.80
N THR A 91 3.18 -0.02 -14.18
CA THR A 91 4.24 0.99 -14.26
C THR A 91 4.28 1.82 -12.99
N VAL A 92 5.43 1.86 -12.31
CA VAL A 92 5.68 2.63 -11.07
C VAL A 92 6.97 3.40 -11.25
N GLY A 93 6.96 4.72 -11.06
CA GLY A 93 8.18 5.52 -11.20
C GLY A 93 8.81 5.49 -12.59
N GLY A 94 8.05 5.12 -13.63
CA GLY A 94 8.54 4.92 -14.99
C GLY A 94 9.08 3.51 -15.29
N GLU A 95 9.14 2.63 -14.30
CA GLU A 95 9.59 1.24 -14.46
C GLU A 95 8.42 0.26 -14.50
N ALA A 96 8.54 -0.80 -15.28
CA ALA A 96 7.56 -1.89 -15.31
C ALA A 96 7.85 -2.93 -14.22
N LEU A 97 6.86 -3.21 -13.39
CA LEU A 97 6.88 -4.24 -12.36
C LEU A 97 5.91 -5.37 -12.74
N GLY A 98 6.42 -6.58 -12.92
CA GLY A 98 5.59 -7.76 -13.20
C GLY A 98 4.81 -8.24 -11.98
N PHE A 99 3.69 -8.94 -12.20
CA PHE A 99 2.91 -9.58 -11.15
C PHE A 99 2.33 -10.93 -11.61
N ASP A 100 2.12 -11.84 -10.66
CA ASP A 100 1.33 -13.06 -10.87
C ASP A 100 -0.15 -12.80 -10.57
N GLN A 101 -0.43 -12.00 -9.53
CA GLN A 101 -1.75 -11.42 -9.26
C GLN A 101 -1.65 -9.95 -8.87
N LEU A 102 -2.71 -9.21 -9.19
CA LEU A 102 -2.82 -7.77 -8.92
C LEU A 102 -4.05 -7.49 -8.06
N ALA A 103 -3.89 -6.71 -7.01
CA ALA A 103 -4.99 -6.16 -6.22
C ALA A 103 -5.03 -4.64 -6.34
N LEU A 104 -6.18 -4.09 -6.72
CA LEU A 104 -6.42 -2.64 -6.76
C LEU A 104 -7.13 -2.20 -5.47
N THR A 105 -6.39 -1.48 -4.63
CA THR A 105 -6.85 -0.95 -3.33
C THR A 105 -6.66 0.57 -3.26
N THR A 106 -6.86 1.25 -4.39
CA THR A 106 -6.52 2.67 -4.61
C THR A 106 -7.41 3.66 -3.84
N GLY A 107 -8.54 3.20 -3.29
CA GLY A 107 -9.50 4.08 -2.63
C GLY A 107 -10.14 5.06 -3.61
N SER A 108 -10.41 6.27 -3.13
CA SER A 108 -11.03 7.34 -3.90
C SER A 108 -10.35 8.68 -3.64
N VAL A 109 -10.58 9.64 -4.54
CA VAL A 109 -10.14 11.03 -4.39
C VAL A 109 -11.36 11.94 -4.20
N PRO A 110 -11.24 13.07 -3.49
CA PRO A 110 -12.33 14.04 -3.36
C PRO A 110 -12.78 14.55 -4.74
N ASN A 111 -14.09 14.77 -4.91
CA ASN A 111 -14.63 15.41 -6.10
C ASN A 111 -14.16 16.88 -6.14
N ARG A 112 -13.63 17.31 -7.28
CA ARG A 112 -13.36 18.73 -7.53
C ARG A 112 -14.69 19.40 -7.91
N LEU A 113 -15.08 20.42 -7.15
CA LEU A 113 -16.26 21.25 -7.40
C LEU A 113 -15.88 22.47 -8.25
#